data_AF-A0A1H7ABA4-F1
#
_entry.id   AF-A0A1H7ABA4-F1
#
_cell.length_a   1.000
_cell.length_b   1.000
_cell.length_c   1.000
_cell.angle_alpha   90.00
_cell.angle_beta   90.00
_cell.angle_gamma   90.00
#
_symmetry.space_group_name_H-M   'P 1'
#
loop_
_entity.id
_entity.type
_entity.pdbx_description
1 polymer ?
#
loop_
_entity_poly.entity_id
_entity_poly.type
_entity_poly.pdbx_seq_one_letter_code
_entity_poly.pdbx_strand_id
1 'polypeptide(L)'
;MTAFLLIWSPRKWPWPELPDVAKRVAAGEAVTDVWGCGFSRSIVPGDRVFIHRVTLEPKGVFASGYVTRAPYEVPDATRKRGYRLCIDFVYDYLVDAHREVVISRDELRHHPFSVQTWDAQTSGISIKPIAEGALEKRWLERTGKRARPAVAQRADEPAKSTKEQATQAWSEANKAAAGKRAARVAMYFNKAKRPGSAPGDGEGNNGGNSGRNPGGKRGGDT
;
A
#
# COMPACT_ATOMS: atom_id res chain seq x y z
N MET A 1 -0.22 -26.48 3.30
CA MET A 1 -0.07 -25.11 3.84
C MET A 1 0.22 -24.22 2.66
N THR A 2 -0.40 -23.06 2.57
CA THR A 2 -0.12 -22.11 1.49
C THR A 2 0.59 -20.90 2.07
N ALA A 3 1.44 -20.26 1.27
CA ALA A 3 2.12 -19.02 1.66
C ALA A 3 1.47 -17.80 1.00
N PHE A 4 1.33 -16.72 1.77
CA PHE A 4 0.79 -15.45 1.29
C PHE A 4 1.76 -14.29 1.50
N LEU A 5 1.72 -13.35 0.57
CA LEU A 5 2.51 -12.13 0.60
C LEU A 5 1.67 -10.97 1.17
N LEU A 6 2.20 -10.36 2.22
CA LEU A 6 1.70 -9.14 2.83
C LEU A 6 2.61 -7.98 2.44
N ILE A 7 2.03 -6.83 2.09
CA ILE A 7 2.79 -5.69 1.58
C ILE A 7 2.80 -4.57 2.61
N TRP A 8 3.99 -4.04 2.88
CA TRP A 8 4.20 -2.84 3.69
C TRP A 8 4.92 -1.76 2.88
N SER A 9 4.38 -0.55 2.87
CA SER A 9 5.01 0.63 2.27
C SER A 9 5.26 1.67 3.37
N PRO A 10 6.51 1.95 3.77
CA PRO A 10 6.80 2.97 4.78
C PRO A 10 6.35 4.37 4.38
N ARG A 11 6.27 4.67 3.07
CA ARG A 11 5.73 5.95 2.59
C ARG A 11 4.24 6.10 2.85
N LYS A 12 3.51 4.99 2.76
CA LYS A 12 2.08 4.97 3.00
C LYS A 12 1.79 4.73 4.46
N TRP A 13 2.47 3.84 5.16
CA TRP A 13 2.15 3.50 6.56
C TRP A 13 3.44 3.53 7.39
N PRO A 14 3.81 4.71 7.93
CA PRO A 14 4.92 4.81 8.86
C PRO A 14 4.71 3.87 10.04
N TRP A 15 5.79 3.22 10.48
CA TRP A 15 5.76 2.24 11.56
C TRP A 15 6.89 2.50 12.56
N PRO A 16 6.78 3.53 13.41
CA PRO A 16 7.86 3.95 14.29
C PRO A 16 8.21 2.90 15.37
N GLU A 17 7.23 2.11 15.81
CA GLU A 17 7.40 1.07 16.83
C GLU A 17 7.97 -0.26 16.29
N LEU A 18 8.16 -0.38 14.97
CA LEU A 18 8.72 -1.58 14.33
C LEU A 18 10.02 -2.09 14.98
N PRO A 19 11.02 -1.25 15.35
CA PRO A 19 12.23 -1.73 15.99
C PRO A 19 11.96 -2.42 17.33
N ASP A 20 10.98 -1.94 18.10
CA ASP A 20 10.64 -2.53 19.40
C ASP A 20 9.84 -3.82 19.24
N VAL A 21 8.93 -3.87 18.25
CA VAL A 21 8.24 -5.11 17.87
C VAL A 21 9.26 -6.17 17.43
N ALA A 22 10.25 -5.80 16.62
CA ALA A 22 11.31 -6.70 16.18
C ALA A 22 12.13 -7.25 17.37
N LYS A 23 12.49 -6.42 18.35
CA LYS A 23 13.17 -6.88 19.58
C LYS A 23 12.35 -7.90 20.37
N ARG A 24 11.05 -7.66 20.53
CA ARG A 24 10.14 -8.58 21.24
C ARG A 24 10.02 -9.93 20.54
N VAL A 25 9.86 -9.92 19.22
CA VAL A 25 9.88 -11.16 18.40
C VAL A 25 11.23 -11.86 18.47
N ALA A 26 12.33 -11.09 18.47
CA ALA A 26 13.67 -11.65 18.62
C ALA A 26 13.87 -12.32 20.00
N ALA A 27 13.28 -11.76 21.05
CA ALA A 27 13.27 -12.30 22.42
C ALA A 27 12.33 -13.53 22.59
N GLY A 28 11.58 -13.91 21.55
CA GLY A 28 10.69 -15.08 21.58
C GLY A 28 9.29 -14.79 22.09
N GLU A 29 8.90 -13.52 22.25
CA GLU A 29 7.53 -13.16 22.57
C GLU A 29 6.58 -13.50 21.41
N ALA A 30 5.42 -14.07 21.73
CA ALA A 30 4.34 -14.28 20.77
C ALA A 30 3.65 -12.94 20.46
N VAL A 31 4.17 -12.22 19.47
CA VAL A 31 3.60 -10.95 19.02
C VAL A 31 2.62 -11.20 17.88
N THR A 32 1.36 -10.81 18.09
CA THR A 32 0.32 -10.85 17.06
C THR A 32 0.14 -9.50 16.39
N ASP A 33 -0.28 -9.51 15.13
CA ASP A 33 -0.64 -8.29 14.40
C ASP A 33 -1.82 -8.53 13.46
N VAL A 34 -2.47 -7.43 13.10
CA VAL A 34 -3.59 -7.38 12.16
C VAL A 34 -3.09 -6.85 10.83
N TRP A 35 -3.36 -7.59 9.75
CA TRP A 35 -2.96 -7.18 8.41
C TRP A 35 -4.14 -7.19 7.44
N GLY A 36 -4.30 -6.12 6.67
CA GLY A 36 -5.29 -6.10 5.59
C GLY A 36 -4.88 -7.05 4.47
N CYS A 37 -5.73 -7.99 4.07
CA CYS A 37 -5.45 -9.02 3.07
C CYS A 37 -6.07 -8.74 1.68
N GLY A 38 -6.38 -7.47 1.39
CA GLY A 38 -6.98 -7.07 0.13
C GLY A 38 -8.37 -7.67 -0.04
N PHE A 39 -8.53 -8.56 -1.02
CA PHE A 39 -9.77 -9.28 -1.31
C PHE A 39 -9.67 -10.78 -1.02
N SER A 40 -8.55 -11.23 -0.49
CA SER A 40 -8.28 -12.65 -0.27
C SER A 40 -9.12 -13.19 0.87
N ARG A 41 -9.98 -14.17 0.54
CA ARG A 41 -10.81 -14.93 1.49
C ARG A 41 -10.34 -16.37 1.67
N SER A 42 -9.35 -16.80 0.89
CA SER A 42 -8.83 -18.17 0.92
C SER A 42 -7.77 -18.40 2.00
N ILE A 43 -7.36 -17.34 2.71
CA ILE A 43 -6.38 -17.43 3.79
C ILE A 43 -7.04 -18.13 4.98
N VAL A 44 -6.40 -19.16 5.54
CA VAL A 44 -6.90 -19.89 6.70
C VAL A 44 -5.88 -19.92 7.85
N PRO A 45 -6.32 -20.13 9.11
CA PRO A 45 -5.41 -20.31 10.23
C PRO A 45 -4.40 -21.43 9.95
N GLY A 46 -3.14 -21.16 10.29
CA GLY A 46 -2.01 -22.05 10.02
C GLY A 46 -1.28 -21.79 8.70
N ASP A 47 -1.84 -20.99 7.78
CA ASP A 47 -1.12 -20.58 6.57
C ASP A 47 0.11 -19.73 6.89
N ARG A 48 1.09 -19.79 6.00
CA ARG A 48 2.34 -19.05 6.10
C ARG A 48 2.14 -17.64 5.55
N VAL A 49 2.72 -16.65 6.20
CA VAL A 49 2.76 -15.27 5.69
C VAL A 49 4.18 -14.74 5.64
N PHE A 50 4.47 -13.97 4.60
CA PHE A 50 5.71 -13.21 4.45
C PHE A 50 5.38 -11.74 4.24
N ILE A 51 6.12 -10.84 4.89
CA ILE A 51 5.92 -9.40 4.76
C ILE A 51 7.04 -8.80 3.91
N HIS A 52 6.64 -8.11 2.86
CA HIS A 52 7.52 -7.47 1.89
C HIS A 52 7.45 -5.95 2.01
N ARG A 53 8.62 -5.34 2.20
CA ARG A 53 8.81 -3.89 2.17
C ARG A 53 8.93 -3.42 0.72
N VAL A 54 8.05 -2.49 0.34
CA VAL A 54 8.04 -1.86 -0.99
C VAL A 54 8.36 -0.37 -0.91
N THR A 55 8.44 0.30 -2.06
CA THR A 55 8.57 1.76 -2.25
C THR A 55 9.88 2.45 -1.85
N LEU A 56 10.56 2.04 -0.77
CA LEU A 56 11.82 2.64 -0.32
C LEU A 56 12.84 1.56 0.02
N GLU A 57 14.10 1.80 -0.32
CA GLU A 57 15.20 0.91 0.08
C GLU A 57 15.46 0.96 1.59
N PRO A 58 15.83 -0.17 2.22
CA PRO A 58 15.99 -1.51 1.62
C PRO A 58 14.65 -2.17 1.27
N LYS A 59 14.48 -2.66 0.03
CA LYS A 59 13.31 -3.45 -0.36
C LYS A 59 13.59 -4.93 -0.21
N GLY A 60 12.59 -5.69 0.19
CA GLY A 60 12.77 -7.11 0.45
C GLY A 60 11.78 -7.69 1.43
N VAL A 61 11.86 -9.01 1.62
CA VAL A 61 11.10 -9.71 2.66
C VAL A 61 11.86 -9.58 3.98
N PHE A 62 11.17 -9.14 5.03
CA PHE A 62 11.77 -8.81 6.32
C PHE A 62 11.07 -9.46 7.52
N ALA A 63 9.88 -10.02 7.31
CA ALA A 63 9.17 -10.71 8.35
C ALA A 63 8.45 -11.94 7.80
N SER A 64 8.19 -12.87 8.70
CA SER A 64 7.38 -14.03 8.44
C SER A 64 6.47 -14.31 9.64
N GLY A 65 5.43 -15.10 9.41
CA GLY A 65 4.52 -15.51 10.47
C GLY A 65 3.56 -16.61 10.06
N TYR A 66 2.60 -16.85 10.93
CA TYR A 66 1.51 -17.80 10.70
C TYR A 66 0.16 -17.17 11.03
N VAL A 67 -0.81 -17.39 10.16
CA VAL A 67 -2.17 -16.88 10.33
C VAL A 67 -2.79 -17.54 11.56
N THR A 68 -3.41 -16.73 12.42
CA THR A 68 -4.15 -17.17 13.60
C THR A 68 -5.65 -17.02 13.42
N ARG A 69 -6.09 -16.08 12.57
CA ARG A 69 -7.52 -15.87 12.25
C ARG A 69 -7.73 -15.68 10.76
N ALA A 70 -8.74 -16.37 10.21
CA ALA A 70 -9.19 -16.22 8.84
C ALA A 70 -9.66 -14.78 8.55
N PRO A 71 -9.73 -14.36 7.27
CA PRO A 71 -10.20 -13.03 6.87
C PRO A 71 -11.55 -12.66 7.49
N TYR A 72 -11.58 -11.52 8.18
CA TYR A 72 -12.79 -10.93 8.75
C TYR A 72 -12.97 -9.48 8.28
N GLU A 73 -14.20 -9.01 8.34
CA GLU A 73 -14.57 -7.67 7.89
C GLU A 73 -14.32 -6.65 9.00
N VAL A 74 -13.52 -5.63 8.71
CA VAL A 74 -13.28 -4.49 9.58
C VAL A 74 -13.94 -3.26 8.93
N PRO A 75 -14.86 -2.58 9.61
CA PRO A 75 -15.50 -1.37 9.10
C PRO A 75 -14.47 -0.33 8.62
N ASP A 76 -14.68 0.20 7.42
CA ASP A 76 -13.80 1.19 6.78
C ASP A 76 -14.63 2.06 5.84
N ALA A 77 -15.01 3.24 6.35
CA ALA A 77 -15.80 4.22 5.60
C ALA A 77 -15.05 4.82 4.40
N THR A 78 -13.73 4.64 4.29
CA THR A 78 -12.96 5.11 3.13
C THR A 78 -13.10 4.18 1.92
N ARG A 79 -13.62 2.96 2.13
CA ARG A 79 -13.86 1.98 1.08
C ARG A 79 -15.29 2.08 0.57
N LYS A 80 -15.48 1.93 -0.74
CA LYS A 80 -16.82 1.86 -1.37
C LYS A 80 -17.72 0.78 -0.76
N ARG A 81 -17.14 -0.32 -0.28
CA ARG A 81 -17.85 -1.44 0.32
C ARG A 81 -18.18 -1.24 1.81
N GLY A 82 -17.67 -0.17 2.43
CA GLY A 82 -17.83 0.11 3.86
C GLY A 82 -16.95 -0.73 4.79
N TYR A 83 -16.12 -1.62 4.25
CA TYR A 83 -15.20 -2.46 5.04
C TYR A 83 -13.92 -2.84 4.27
N ARG A 84 -12.94 -3.32 5.03
CA ARG A 84 -11.71 -3.98 4.54
C ARG A 84 -11.60 -5.38 5.14
N LEU A 85 -10.97 -6.31 4.43
CA LEU A 85 -10.67 -7.64 4.98
C LEU A 85 -9.33 -7.62 5.70
N CYS A 86 -9.32 -8.15 6.91
CA CYS A 86 -8.14 -8.29 7.76
C CYS A 86 -7.96 -9.73 8.20
N ILE A 87 -6.71 -10.12 8.41
CA ILE A 87 -6.32 -11.36 9.09
C ILE A 87 -5.58 -11.01 10.36
N ASP A 88 -5.61 -11.94 11.32
CA ASP A 88 -4.70 -11.92 12.45
C ASP A 88 -3.63 -12.97 12.22
N PHE A 89 -2.39 -12.66 12.56
CA PHE A 89 -1.27 -13.59 12.46
C PHE A 89 -0.27 -13.34 13.58
N VAL A 90 0.60 -14.31 13.83
CA VAL A 90 1.71 -14.22 14.78
C VAL A 90 3.03 -14.23 14.03
N TYR A 91 3.98 -13.39 14.46
CA TYR A 91 5.33 -13.39 13.92
C TYR A 91 6.11 -14.59 14.42
N ASP A 92 6.82 -15.30 13.54
CA ASP A 92 7.90 -16.21 13.95
C ASP A 92 9.28 -15.54 13.78
N TYR A 93 9.38 -14.59 12.85
CA TYR A 93 10.58 -13.81 12.62
C TYR A 93 10.25 -12.41 12.14
N LEU A 94 10.96 -11.41 12.65
CA LEU A 94 10.82 -10.01 12.30
C LEU A 94 12.15 -9.30 12.56
N VAL A 95 12.64 -8.56 11.56
CA VAL A 95 13.75 -7.61 11.71
C VAL A 95 13.26 -6.18 11.58
N ASP A 96 14.07 -5.23 12.04
CA ASP A 96 13.83 -3.81 11.83
C ASP A 96 13.98 -3.47 10.34
N ALA A 97 12.83 -3.50 9.66
CA ALA A 97 12.76 -3.27 8.24
C ALA A 97 13.25 -1.88 7.85
N HIS A 98 13.33 -0.90 8.76
CA HIS A 98 13.88 0.43 8.47
C HIS A 98 15.34 0.36 8.05
N ARG A 99 16.09 -0.62 8.59
CA ARG A 99 17.53 -0.76 8.42
C ARG A 99 17.92 -1.90 7.49
N GLU A 100 17.21 -3.04 7.57
CA GLU A 100 17.60 -4.25 6.86
C GLU A 100 16.41 -5.09 6.40
N VAL A 101 16.68 -6.07 5.55
CA VAL A 101 15.73 -7.07 5.08
C VAL A 101 16.44 -8.42 5.06
N VAL A 102 15.70 -9.52 5.23
CA VAL A 102 16.26 -10.87 5.27
C VAL A 102 16.58 -11.39 3.87
N ILE A 103 15.68 -11.11 2.93
CA ILE A 103 15.85 -11.44 1.51
C ILE A 103 15.63 -10.15 0.73
N SER A 104 16.69 -9.70 0.05
CA SER A 104 16.67 -8.46 -0.71
C SER A 104 15.77 -8.54 -1.93
N ARG A 105 15.29 -7.39 -2.41
CA ARG A 105 14.48 -7.33 -3.64
C ARG A 105 15.25 -7.84 -4.86
N ASP A 106 16.56 -7.66 -4.90
CA ASP A 106 17.41 -8.10 -6.01
C ASP A 106 17.53 -9.63 -6.05
N GLU A 107 17.69 -10.29 -4.90
CA GLU A 107 17.61 -11.76 -4.83
C GLU A 107 16.28 -12.29 -5.40
N LEU A 108 15.17 -11.60 -5.13
CA LEU A 108 13.83 -11.98 -5.60
C LEU A 108 13.64 -11.79 -7.13
N ARG A 109 14.60 -11.20 -7.85
CA ARG A 109 14.56 -11.06 -9.31
C ARG A 109 15.01 -12.31 -10.05
N HIS A 110 15.68 -13.24 -9.37
CA HIS A 110 16.26 -14.41 -9.98
C HIS A 110 15.37 -15.65 -9.81
N HIS A 111 15.49 -16.61 -10.73
CA HIS A 111 14.81 -17.90 -10.58
C HIS A 111 15.29 -18.60 -9.29
N PRO A 112 14.40 -19.23 -8.50
CA PRO A 112 12.96 -19.47 -8.75
C PRO A 112 12.00 -18.36 -8.33
N PHE A 113 12.47 -17.28 -7.71
CA PHE A 113 11.63 -16.21 -7.17
C PHE A 113 11.02 -15.30 -8.24
N SER A 114 11.66 -15.19 -9.40
CA SER A 114 11.24 -14.35 -10.52
C SER A 114 9.82 -14.66 -11.04
N VAL A 115 9.30 -15.86 -10.77
CA VAL A 115 7.93 -16.25 -11.15
C VAL A 115 6.84 -15.53 -10.33
N GLN A 116 7.20 -14.96 -9.18
CA GLN A 116 6.30 -14.28 -8.25
C GLN A 116 6.31 -12.76 -8.47
N THR A 117 5.13 -12.13 -8.34
CA THR A 117 5.03 -10.67 -8.33
C THR A 117 5.29 -10.14 -6.91
N TRP A 118 6.50 -9.65 -6.67
CA TRP A 118 6.91 -9.14 -5.35
C TRP A 118 6.49 -7.69 -5.11
N ASP A 119 6.55 -6.82 -6.13
CA ASP A 119 6.15 -5.40 -6.05
C ASP A 119 4.62 -5.22 -6.16
N ALA A 120 3.88 -6.04 -5.43
CA ALA A 120 2.43 -5.99 -5.45
C ALA A 120 1.87 -4.72 -4.82
N GLN A 121 0.73 -4.26 -5.34
CA GLN A 121 0.02 -3.09 -4.79
C GLN A 121 -0.93 -3.46 -3.65
N THR A 122 -1.25 -4.75 -3.50
CA THR A 122 -2.19 -5.28 -2.51
C THR A 122 -1.59 -6.48 -1.79
N SER A 123 -1.82 -6.56 -0.48
CA SER A 123 -1.55 -7.75 0.32
C SER A 123 -2.53 -8.89 0.02
N GLY A 124 -2.22 -10.08 0.53
CA GLY A 124 -3.09 -11.26 0.45
C GLY A 124 -2.91 -12.06 -0.84
N ILE A 125 -1.80 -11.84 -1.55
CA ILE A 125 -1.48 -12.58 -2.78
C ILE A 125 -0.86 -13.90 -2.39
N SER A 126 -1.39 -15.00 -2.93
CA SER A 126 -0.76 -16.32 -2.77
C SER A 126 0.59 -16.36 -3.47
N ILE A 127 1.59 -16.89 -2.77
CA ILE A 127 2.91 -17.15 -3.32
C ILE A 127 2.83 -18.44 -4.12
N LYS A 128 3.32 -18.41 -5.36
CA LYS A 128 3.31 -19.59 -6.24
C LYS A 128 4.12 -20.74 -5.61
N PRO A 129 3.68 -22.00 -5.72
CA PRO A 129 4.35 -23.15 -5.08
C PRO A 129 5.85 -23.26 -5.38
N ILE A 130 6.26 -22.94 -6.62
CA ILE A 130 7.67 -22.94 -7.04
C ILE A 130 8.50 -21.92 -6.25
N ALA A 131 7.95 -20.72 -6.02
CA ALA A 131 8.62 -19.68 -5.25
C ALA A 131 8.54 -19.96 -3.75
N GLU A 132 7.42 -20.52 -3.27
CA GLU A 132 7.17 -20.83 -1.86
C GLU A 132 8.24 -21.75 -1.28
N GLY A 133 8.46 -22.93 -1.88
CA GLY A 133 9.42 -23.90 -1.35
C GLY A 133 10.85 -23.36 -1.33
N ALA A 134 11.24 -22.63 -2.36
CA ALA A 134 12.55 -21.98 -2.41
C ALA A 134 12.68 -20.82 -1.40
N LEU A 135 11.57 -20.11 -1.15
CA LEU A 135 11.55 -18.99 -0.22
C LEU A 135 11.72 -19.48 1.20
N GLU A 136 10.98 -20.52 1.59
CA GLU A 136 11.09 -21.12 2.91
C GLU A 136 12.50 -21.69 3.13
N LYS A 137 13.09 -22.36 2.12
CA LYS A 137 14.47 -22.83 2.20
C LYS A 137 15.45 -21.68 2.44
N ARG A 138 15.39 -20.62 1.63
CA ARG A 138 16.28 -19.45 1.77
C ARG A 138 16.04 -18.71 3.08
N TRP A 139 14.79 -18.67 3.55
CA TRP A 139 14.43 -18.08 4.84
C TRP A 139 15.12 -18.83 5.98
N LEU A 140 14.97 -20.15 6.03
CA LEU A 140 15.61 -21.01 7.02
C LEU A 140 17.15 -20.92 7.00
N GLU A 141 17.76 -20.79 5.83
CA GLU A 141 19.21 -20.56 5.68
C GLU A 141 19.67 -19.25 6.34
N ARG A 142 18.82 -18.21 6.36
CA ARG A 142 19.15 -16.87 6.89
C ARG A 142 18.77 -16.71 8.37
N THR A 143 17.62 -17.25 8.76
CA THR A 143 17.03 -17.02 10.09
C THR A 143 17.28 -18.17 11.06
N GLY A 144 17.70 -19.33 10.55
CA GLY A 144 17.68 -20.59 11.27
C GLY A 144 16.25 -21.13 11.49
N LYS A 145 16.16 -22.30 12.11
CA LYS A 145 14.87 -22.87 12.54
C LYS A 145 14.42 -22.16 13.82
N ARG A 146 13.28 -21.47 13.76
CA ARG A 146 12.58 -20.97 14.94
C ARG A 146 11.29 -21.77 15.15
N ALA A 147 11.00 -22.09 16.41
CA ALA A 147 9.73 -22.68 16.76
C ALA A 147 8.62 -21.65 16.54
N ARG A 148 7.47 -22.12 16.04
CA ARG A 148 6.26 -21.30 16.01
C ARG A 148 5.93 -20.87 17.44
N PRO A 149 5.73 -19.57 17.72
CA PRO A 149 5.30 -19.14 19.04
C PRO A 149 3.97 -19.80 19.40
N ALA A 150 3.86 -20.31 20.62
CA ALA A 150 2.61 -20.85 21.12
C ALA A 150 1.63 -19.69 21.33
N VAL A 151 0.76 -19.46 20.36
CA VAL A 151 -0.39 -18.58 20.55
C VAL A 151 -1.39 -19.38 21.36
N ALA A 152 -1.55 -19.05 22.64
CA ALA A 152 -2.70 -19.52 23.39
C ALA A 152 -3.94 -19.15 22.58
N GLN A 153 -4.81 -20.11 22.28
CA GLN A 153 -6.05 -19.88 21.56
C GLN A 153 -6.90 -18.90 22.37
N ARG A 154 -6.71 -17.59 22.13
CA ARG A 154 -7.61 -16.57 22.69
C ARG A 154 -8.86 -16.61 21.84
N ALA A 155 -9.86 -17.31 22.35
CA ALA A 155 -11.24 -17.07 21.96
C ALA A 155 -11.56 -15.59 22.23
N ASP A 156 -11.99 -14.89 21.17
CA ASP A 156 -12.86 -13.70 21.21
C ASP A 156 -12.45 -12.46 22.03
N GLU A 157 -11.16 -12.13 22.16
CA GLU A 157 -10.75 -10.78 22.59
C GLU A 157 -10.09 -10.00 21.45
N PRO A 158 -10.57 -8.80 21.09
CA PRO A 158 -9.90 -7.96 20.10
C PRO A 158 -8.56 -7.51 20.69
N ALA A 159 -7.47 -8.10 20.19
CA ALA A 159 -6.12 -7.66 20.47
C ALA A 159 -6.01 -6.18 20.07
N LYS A 160 -5.83 -5.30 21.05
CA LYS A 160 -5.53 -3.88 20.83
C LYS A 160 -4.13 -3.76 20.21
N SER A 161 -4.01 -4.06 18.91
CA SER A 161 -2.76 -3.89 18.18
C SER A 161 -2.54 -2.40 17.98
N THR A 162 -1.38 -1.91 18.44
CA THR A 162 -0.90 -0.52 18.32
C THR A 162 -0.95 0.01 16.89
N LYS A 163 -0.99 -0.90 15.90
CA LYS A 163 -1.18 -0.57 14.50
C LYS A 163 -2.56 -0.01 14.19
N GLU A 164 -3.62 -0.32 14.94
CA GLU A 164 -4.92 0.34 14.78
C GLU A 164 -4.82 1.81 15.19
N GLN A 165 -4.10 2.13 16.25
CA GLN A 165 -3.80 3.51 16.64
C GLN A 165 -2.90 4.20 15.61
N ALA A 166 -1.90 3.51 15.07
CA ALA A 166 -1.07 4.05 13.99
C ALA A 166 -1.85 4.20 12.67
N THR A 167 -2.81 3.31 12.37
CA THR A 167 -3.69 3.37 11.19
C THR A 167 -4.74 4.47 11.36
N GLN A 168 -5.21 4.70 12.58
CA GLN A 168 -6.18 5.74 12.91
C GLN A 168 -5.51 7.12 12.91
N ALA A 169 -4.33 7.25 13.53
CA ALA A 169 -3.45 8.42 13.43
C ALA A 169 -3.00 8.68 11.98
N TRP A 170 -2.76 7.62 11.19
CA TRP A 170 -2.49 7.75 9.76
C TRP A 170 -3.71 8.18 8.95
N SER A 171 -4.91 7.67 9.28
CA SER A 171 -6.16 8.06 8.63
C SER A 171 -6.46 9.54 8.91
N GLU A 172 -6.21 10.01 10.13
CA GLU A 172 -6.35 11.40 10.56
C GLU A 172 -5.29 12.29 9.90
N ALA A 173 -4.03 11.86 9.90
CA ALA A 173 -2.93 12.57 9.24
C ALA A 173 -3.14 12.68 7.72
N ASN A 174 -3.71 11.64 7.08
CA ASN A 174 -4.06 11.69 5.66
C ASN A 174 -5.29 12.54 5.37
N LYS A 175 -6.27 12.60 6.27
CA LYS A 175 -7.40 13.52 6.15
C LYS A 175 -6.91 14.97 6.21
N ALA A 176 -5.98 15.27 7.10
CA ALA A 176 -5.31 16.57 7.17
C ALA A 176 -4.39 16.85 5.96
N ALA A 177 -3.70 15.84 5.44
CA ALA A 177 -2.84 15.98 4.25
C ALA A 177 -3.63 16.05 2.93
N ALA A 178 -4.84 15.48 2.85
CA ALA A 178 -5.76 15.63 1.72
C ALA A 178 -6.22 17.08 1.57
N GLY A 179 -6.51 17.77 2.69
CA GLY A 179 -6.77 19.22 2.69
C GLY A 179 -5.57 20.03 2.19
N LYS A 180 -4.35 19.67 2.57
CA LYS A 180 -3.12 20.34 2.11
C LYS A 180 -2.74 20.01 0.66
N ARG A 181 -3.06 18.81 0.16
CA ARG A 181 -2.90 18.42 -1.26
C ARG A 181 -3.90 19.11 -2.17
N ALA A 182 -5.17 19.27 -1.75
CA ALA A 182 -6.15 20.06 -2.47
C ALA A 182 -5.71 21.54 -2.58
N ALA A 183 -5.19 22.12 -1.49
CA ALA A 183 -4.64 23.48 -1.50
C ALA A 183 -3.39 23.63 -2.39
N ARG A 184 -2.49 22.63 -2.40
CA ARG A 184 -1.26 22.67 -3.22
C ARG A 184 -1.53 22.43 -4.71
N VAL A 185 -2.53 21.62 -5.06
CA VAL A 185 -2.98 21.43 -6.45
C VAL A 185 -3.72 22.67 -6.96
N ALA A 186 -4.57 23.30 -6.12
CA ALA A 186 -5.20 24.59 -6.45
C ALA A 186 -4.17 25.71 -6.67
N MET A 187 -3.09 25.75 -5.87
CA MET A 187 -1.98 26.71 -6.08
C MET A 187 -1.22 26.48 -7.39
N TYR A 188 -1.10 25.23 -7.87
CA TYR A 188 -0.40 24.93 -9.12
C TYR A 188 -1.26 25.18 -10.37
N PHE A 189 -2.59 25.02 -10.30
CA PHE A 189 -3.49 25.34 -11.40
C PHE A 189 -3.82 26.84 -11.54
N ASN A 190 -3.53 27.67 -10.53
CA ASN A 190 -3.73 29.12 -10.61
C ASN A 190 -2.45 29.92 -10.95
N LYS A 191 -1.33 29.25 -11.28
CA LYS A 191 -0.04 29.89 -11.61
C LYS A 191 0.28 29.83 -13.12
N ALA A 192 -0.74 30.01 -13.95
CA ALA A 192 -0.61 30.27 -15.39
C ALA A 192 -1.38 31.54 -15.79
N LYS A 193 -1.12 32.65 -15.10
CA LYS A 193 -1.27 34.01 -15.63
C LYS A 193 -0.42 34.94 -14.76
N ARG A 194 0.81 35.20 -15.20
CA ARG A 194 1.63 36.30 -14.68
C ARG A 194 1.53 37.53 -15.59
N PRO A 195 1.71 38.73 -15.04
CA PRO A 195 1.24 39.99 -15.61
C PRO A 195 2.31 40.78 -16.35
N GLY A 196 1.86 41.61 -17.30
CA GLY A 196 2.41 42.95 -17.54
C GLY A 196 3.48 43.10 -18.63
N SER A 197 3.10 43.78 -19.72
CA SER A 197 3.93 44.79 -20.38
C SER A 197 3.00 45.75 -21.14
N ALA A 198 2.93 46.99 -20.66
CA ALA A 198 2.39 48.18 -21.34
C ALA A 198 3.56 49.20 -21.45
N PRO A 199 3.47 50.39 -22.09
CA PRO A 199 2.31 51.04 -22.73
C PRO A 199 2.63 51.64 -24.14
N GLY A 200 1.64 52.27 -24.80
CA GLY A 200 1.89 53.12 -25.97
C GLY A 200 0.65 53.41 -26.84
N ASP A 201 -0.16 54.36 -26.38
CA ASP A 201 -0.84 55.48 -27.07
C ASP A 201 -1.38 55.39 -28.52
N GLY A 202 -2.58 55.95 -28.72
CA GLY A 202 -3.14 56.40 -30.01
C GLY A 202 -4.49 55.75 -30.35
N GLU A 203 -5.62 56.33 -29.93
CA GLU A 203 -6.48 57.23 -30.72
C GLU A 203 -7.42 56.56 -31.75
N GLY A 204 -8.70 56.96 -31.72
CA GLY A 204 -9.62 56.91 -32.87
C GLY A 204 -10.54 55.68 -32.93
N ASN A 205 -11.80 55.72 -32.48
CA ASN A 205 -12.98 56.34 -33.10
C ASN A 205 -13.74 55.44 -34.12
N ASN A 206 -15.02 55.22 -33.78
CA ASN A 206 -16.23 55.05 -34.62
C ASN A 206 -16.38 53.93 -35.66
N GLY A 207 -17.64 53.52 -35.80
CA GLY A 207 -18.19 53.10 -37.10
C GLY A 207 -18.90 51.75 -37.09
N GLY A 208 -20.19 51.75 -36.74
CA GLY A 208 -21.06 50.64 -37.09
C GLY A 208 -21.20 50.47 -38.60
N ASN A 209 -21.57 49.27 -39.03
CA ASN A 209 -22.52 49.15 -40.14
C ASN A 209 -23.27 47.82 -40.10
N SER A 210 -24.58 47.97 -40.01
CA SER A 210 -25.61 47.03 -40.42
C SER A 210 -25.59 46.75 -41.93
N GLY A 211 -25.85 45.52 -42.36
CA GLY A 211 -26.22 45.23 -43.75
C GLY A 211 -26.47 43.74 -43.94
N ARG A 212 -27.69 43.27 -43.71
CA ARG A 212 -28.66 42.85 -44.76
C ARG A 212 -28.13 41.76 -45.72
N ASN A 213 -28.71 40.57 -45.52
CA ASN A 213 -29.10 39.49 -46.47
C ASN A 213 -29.58 40.05 -47.85
N PRO A 214 -29.84 39.27 -48.94
CA PRO A 214 -29.96 37.79 -49.04
C PRO A 214 -29.52 37.11 -50.37
N GLY A 215 -29.52 35.77 -50.37
CA GLY A 215 -30.16 34.96 -51.43
C GLY A 215 -29.33 34.48 -52.63
N GLY A 216 -29.45 33.18 -52.95
CA GLY A 216 -29.13 32.67 -54.30
C GLY A 216 -28.91 31.16 -54.42
N LYS A 217 -30.00 30.41 -54.68
CA LYS A 217 -30.18 29.21 -55.57
C LYS A 217 -29.00 28.24 -55.80
N ARG A 218 -29.14 26.93 -55.48
CA ARG A 218 -29.82 25.81 -56.23
C ARG A 218 -29.07 25.28 -57.47
N GLY A 219 -28.91 23.94 -57.48
CA GLY A 219 -28.73 23.06 -58.66
C GLY A 219 -27.27 22.88 -59.09
N GLY A 220 -26.75 21.72 -59.49
CA GLY A 220 -27.30 20.40 -59.81
C GLY A 220 -26.23 19.64 -60.62
N ASP A 221 -26.25 18.31 -60.54
CA ASP A 221 -25.61 17.27 -61.38
C ASP A 221 -24.22 17.48 -62.00
N THR A 222 -23.30 16.57 -61.65
CA THR A 222 -22.73 15.58 -62.59
C THR A 222 -22.35 14.32 -61.82
#